data_AF-A0A7W9WNP3-F1
#
_entry.id   AF-A0A7W9WNP3-F1
#
_cell.length_a   1.000
_cell.length_b   1.000
_cell.length_c   1.000
_cell.angle_alpha   90.00
_cell.angle_beta   90.00
_cell.angle_gamma   90.00
#
_symmetry.space_group_name_H-M   'P 1'
#
loop_
_entity.id
_entity.type
_entity.pdbx_description
1 polymer ?
#
loop_
_entity_poly.entity_id
_entity_poly.type
_entity_poly.pdbx_seq_one_letter_code
_entity_poly.pdbx_strand_id
1 'polypeptide(L)'
;MPIKLLAASRRRPGLTRAEYQRYLEFYHGSIARRERMKIASYVQNHVIDGAFGVLQDETHRQVAERDAVVELYFDNFPDMIATLEPETPSAASQDGKFFADERTNIIVMAEEEEIPVPQPCPSFNPGLGIVSGVGALKVLHYVMRDEEVYPEDYHHHWRRAHEAALEQAPYARAMLRRCVVNRRCRMNDNDGAARKHFKMVDPPVYDMVAAHWFDTMEHAGAFRQYVEALQSFPTRFADWSRSFYLYTREVPIVRDTPF
;
A
#
# COMPACT_ATOMS: atom_id res chain seq x y z
N MET A 1 -4.76 -5.17 19.26
CA MET A 1 -3.65 -4.59 18.47
C MET A 1 -4.28 -3.94 17.26
N PRO A 2 -3.87 -2.71 16.89
CA PRO A 2 -4.37 -2.06 15.69
C PRO A 2 -4.12 -2.91 14.45
N ILE A 3 -5.12 -2.99 13.58
CA ILE A 3 -5.04 -3.73 12.33
C ILE A 3 -5.27 -2.75 11.19
N LYS A 4 -4.47 -2.89 10.13
CA LYS A 4 -4.63 -2.15 8.89
C LYS A 4 -5.07 -3.07 7.77
N LEU A 5 -5.95 -2.59 6.92
CA LEU A 5 -6.33 -3.25 5.69
C LEU A 5 -5.92 -2.37 4.51
N LEU A 6 -5.02 -2.86 3.67
CA LEU A 6 -4.65 -2.24 2.41
C LEU A 6 -5.42 -2.89 1.27
N ALA A 7 -6.06 -2.11 0.40
CA ALA A 7 -6.71 -2.61 -0.80
C ALA A 7 -6.25 -1.87 -2.05
N ALA A 8 -5.37 -2.51 -2.83
CA ALA A 8 -4.97 -2.02 -4.14
C ALA A 8 -6.01 -2.39 -5.18
N SER A 9 -6.58 -1.39 -5.83
CA SER A 9 -7.65 -1.58 -6.81
C SER A 9 -7.29 -0.97 -8.16
N ARG A 10 -7.90 -1.53 -9.19
CA ARG A 10 -7.83 -1.08 -10.58
C ARG A 10 -9.16 -0.45 -10.96
N ARG A 11 -9.14 0.59 -11.78
CA ARG A 11 -10.37 1.18 -12.31
C ARG A 11 -11.13 0.18 -13.18
N ARG A 12 -12.46 0.27 -13.14
CA ARG A 12 -13.34 -0.48 -14.03
C ARG A 12 -13.01 -0.13 -15.49
N PRO A 13 -13.10 -1.10 -16.43
CA PRO A 13 -13.03 -0.80 -17.86
C PRO A 13 -13.97 0.33 -18.28
N GLY A 14 -13.48 1.21 -19.14
CA GLY A 14 -14.22 2.37 -19.64
C GLY A 14 -14.10 3.64 -18.81
N LEU A 15 -13.36 3.64 -17.70
CA LEU A 15 -13.03 4.85 -16.94
C LEU A 15 -11.61 5.33 -17.22
N THR A 16 -11.46 6.65 -17.33
CA THR A 16 -10.15 7.30 -17.19
C THR A 16 -9.71 7.26 -15.72
N ARG A 17 -8.40 7.42 -15.48
CA ARG A 17 -7.85 7.51 -14.11
C ARG A 17 -8.45 8.70 -13.34
N ALA A 18 -8.64 9.83 -14.00
CA ALA A 18 -9.22 11.03 -13.39
C ALA A 18 -10.68 10.81 -12.96
N GLU A 19 -11.50 10.17 -13.79
CA GLU A 19 -12.88 9.80 -13.43
C GLU A 19 -12.91 8.83 -12.26
N TYR A 20 -12.05 7.80 -12.28
CA TYR A 20 -11.91 6.84 -11.19
C TYR A 20 -11.53 7.53 -9.87
N GLN A 21 -10.47 8.35 -9.86
CA GLN A 21 -10.00 9.03 -8.66
C GLN A 21 -11.04 10.01 -8.11
N ARG A 22 -11.72 10.75 -9.00
CA ARG A 22 -12.82 11.64 -8.62
C ARG A 22 -13.99 10.87 -8.01
N TYR A 23 -14.37 9.73 -8.60
CA TYR A 23 -15.43 8.88 -8.05
C TYR A 23 -15.04 8.35 -6.67
N LEU A 24 -13.82 7.81 -6.56
CA LEU A 24 -13.30 7.23 -5.33
C LEU A 24 -13.26 8.27 -4.19
N GLU A 25 -12.77 9.48 -4.44
CA GLU A 25 -12.66 10.53 -3.43
C GLU A 25 -14.01 11.13 -3.04
N PHE A 26 -14.80 11.56 -4.02
CA PHE A 26 -15.98 12.38 -3.75
C PHE A 26 -17.27 11.59 -3.57
N TYR A 27 -17.45 10.48 -4.28
CA TYR A 27 -18.66 9.66 -4.18
C TYR A 27 -18.46 8.55 -3.15
N HIS A 28 -17.52 7.64 -3.43
CA HIS A 28 -17.23 6.53 -2.53
C HIS A 28 -16.73 7.03 -1.17
N GLY A 29 -15.83 8.02 -1.15
CA GLY A 29 -15.36 8.63 0.09
C GLY A 29 -16.47 9.30 0.91
N SER A 30 -17.49 9.88 0.27
CA SER A 30 -18.66 10.42 0.98
C SER A 30 -19.59 9.34 1.52
N ILE A 31 -19.72 8.20 0.83
CA ILE A 31 -20.40 7.03 1.38
C ILE A 31 -19.65 6.53 2.61
N ALA A 32 -18.33 6.34 2.52
CA ALA A 32 -17.51 5.84 3.63
C ALA A 32 -17.51 6.77 4.85
N ARG A 33 -17.57 8.10 4.66
CA ARG A 33 -17.74 9.05 5.78
C ARG A 33 -19.08 8.90 6.50
N ARG A 34 -20.16 8.67 5.76
CA ARG A 34 -21.51 8.50 6.32
C ARG A 34 -21.68 7.13 6.96
N GLU A 35 -21.13 6.09 6.34
CA GLU A 35 -21.18 4.69 6.79
C GLU A 35 -19.82 4.24 7.31
N ARG A 36 -19.30 4.99 8.28
CA ARG A 36 -17.95 4.78 8.81
C ARG A 36 -17.75 3.44 9.52
N MET A 37 -18.82 2.83 10.03
CA MET A 37 -18.78 1.58 10.79
C MET A 37 -17.75 1.67 11.93
N LYS A 38 -16.78 0.75 11.98
CA LYS A 38 -15.70 0.70 12.98
C LYS A 38 -14.34 1.18 12.45
N ILE A 39 -14.33 1.89 11.33
CA ILE A 39 -13.09 2.38 10.72
C ILE A 39 -12.56 3.56 11.53
N ALA A 40 -11.39 3.39 12.17
CA ALA A 40 -10.72 4.43 12.95
C ALA A 40 -10.10 5.51 12.04
N SER A 41 -9.56 5.12 10.89
CA SER A 41 -9.03 6.04 9.88
C SER A 41 -9.15 5.44 8.48
N TYR A 42 -9.37 6.28 7.48
CA TYR A 42 -9.45 5.90 6.07
C TYR A 42 -8.64 6.88 5.23
N VAL A 43 -7.57 6.38 4.62
CA VAL A 43 -6.76 7.11 3.62
C VAL A 43 -6.91 6.44 2.26
N GLN A 44 -7.09 7.23 1.21
CA GLN A 44 -6.94 6.78 -0.17
C GLN A 44 -5.58 7.23 -0.70
N ASN A 45 -4.79 6.33 -1.26
CA ASN A 45 -3.55 6.64 -1.94
C ASN A 45 -3.84 6.62 -3.45
N HIS A 46 -4.02 7.79 -4.05
CA HIS A 46 -4.27 7.91 -5.48
C HIS A 46 -2.97 7.69 -6.24
N VAL A 47 -2.94 6.70 -7.13
CA VAL A 47 -1.74 6.39 -7.92
C VAL A 47 -1.50 7.48 -8.96
N ILE A 48 -0.31 8.06 -8.91
CA ILE A 48 0.18 9.01 -9.91
C ILE A 48 0.83 8.22 -11.04
N ASP A 49 1.72 7.28 -10.67
CA ASP A 49 2.45 6.40 -11.59
C ASP A 49 2.94 5.14 -10.85
N GLY A 50 3.48 4.15 -11.56
CA GLY A 50 4.02 2.93 -10.95
C GLY A 50 4.91 2.12 -11.91
N ALA A 51 5.67 1.19 -11.35
CA ALA A 51 6.46 0.24 -12.16
C ALA A 51 6.20 -1.19 -11.71
N PHE A 52 6.24 -2.10 -12.68
CA PHE A 52 5.79 -3.48 -12.54
C PHE A 52 6.79 -4.42 -13.23
N GLY A 53 7.12 -5.52 -12.55
CA GLY A 53 8.01 -6.54 -13.09
C GLY A 53 9.46 -6.09 -13.24
N VAL A 54 10.24 -6.89 -13.98
CA VAL A 54 11.67 -6.67 -14.28
C VAL A 54 11.96 -7.01 -15.73
N LEU A 55 13.03 -6.43 -16.29
CA LEU A 55 13.41 -6.63 -17.70
C LEU A 55 13.70 -8.10 -18.05
N GLN A 56 14.15 -8.87 -17.06
CA GLN A 56 14.48 -10.29 -17.23
C GLN A 56 13.23 -11.20 -17.24
N ASP A 57 12.05 -10.67 -16.92
CA ASP A 57 10.81 -11.44 -16.93
C ASP A 57 10.16 -11.42 -18.32
N GLU A 58 10.52 -12.42 -19.14
CA GLU A 58 9.96 -12.61 -20.48
C GLU A 58 8.45 -12.93 -20.46
N THR A 59 7.94 -13.43 -19.32
CA THR A 59 6.55 -13.89 -19.21
C THR A 59 5.60 -12.82 -18.68
N HIS A 60 6.11 -11.65 -18.28
CA HIS A 60 5.35 -10.54 -17.72
C HIS A 60 4.33 -10.99 -16.66
N ARG A 61 4.82 -11.69 -15.62
CA ARG A 61 4.00 -12.32 -14.57
C ARG A 61 3.15 -11.34 -13.76
N GLN A 62 3.45 -10.05 -13.85
CA GLN A 62 2.69 -8.99 -13.21
C GLN A 62 1.84 -8.20 -14.20
N VAL A 63 0.53 -8.16 -13.95
CA VAL A 63 -0.38 -7.26 -14.67
C VAL A 63 -0.18 -5.83 -14.18
N ALA A 64 0.24 -4.96 -15.09
CA ALA A 64 0.77 -3.63 -14.81
C ALA A 64 -0.29 -2.53 -14.61
N GLU A 65 -1.26 -2.70 -13.69
CA GLU A 65 -2.27 -1.65 -13.47
C GLU A 65 -2.83 -1.61 -12.04
N ARG A 66 -2.54 -0.56 -11.27
CA ARG A 66 -3.28 -0.18 -10.04
C ARG A 66 -3.51 1.32 -10.05
N ASP A 67 -4.71 1.76 -9.68
CA ASP A 67 -5.13 3.17 -9.78
C ASP A 67 -5.30 3.85 -8.41
N ALA A 68 -5.56 3.08 -7.36
CA ALA A 68 -5.44 3.53 -5.98
C ALA A 68 -5.16 2.36 -5.02
N VAL A 69 -4.63 2.70 -3.85
CA VAL A 69 -4.60 1.81 -2.69
C VAL A 69 -5.35 2.49 -1.56
N VAL A 70 -6.37 1.84 -1.02
CA VAL A 70 -7.04 2.35 0.19
C VAL A 70 -6.46 1.71 1.44
N GLU A 71 -6.35 2.48 2.50
CA GLU A 71 -5.85 2.06 3.80
C GLU A 71 -6.94 2.32 4.84
N LEU A 72 -7.46 1.24 5.42
CA LEU A 72 -8.44 1.27 6.50
C LEU A 72 -7.76 0.84 7.80
N TYR A 73 -7.93 1.64 8.84
CA TYR A 73 -7.37 1.37 10.16
C TYR A 73 -8.49 0.98 11.12
N PHE A 74 -8.22 -0.02 11.96
CA PHE A 74 -9.12 -0.54 12.96
C PHE A 74 -8.39 -0.69 14.30
N ASP A 75 -9.07 -0.46 15.40
CA ASP A 75 -8.49 -0.60 16.74
C ASP A 75 -8.15 -2.06 17.08
N ASN A 76 -8.91 -3.00 16.48
CA ASN A 76 -8.77 -4.42 16.70
C ASN A 76 -9.34 -5.26 15.54
N PHE A 77 -9.00 -6.54 15.53
CA PHE A 77 -9.43 -7.50 14.51
C PHE A 77 -10.96 -7.75 14.48
N PRO A 78 -11.68 -7.93 15.62
CA PRO A 78 -13.14 -8.04 15.60
C PRO A 78 -13.86 -6.88 14.91
N ASP A 79 -13.43 -5.64 15.14
CA ASP A 79 -14.01 -4.45 14.51
C ASP A 79 -13.80 -4.44 12.99
N MET A 80 -12.65 -4.93 12.52
CA MET A 80 -12.41 -5.12 11.10
C MET A 80 -13.37 -6.17 10.52
N ILE A 81 -13.53 -7.32 11.15
CA ILE A 81 -14.43 -8.38 10.68
C ILE A 81 -15.89 -7.89 10.62
N ALA A 82 -16.36 -7.21 11.67
CA ALA A 82 -17.71 -6.63 11.69
C ALA A 82 -17.95 -5.60 10.57
N THR A 83 -16.89 -4.93 10.11
CA THR A 83 -16.94 -4.01 8.96
C THR A 83 -16.94 -4.74 7.62
N LEU A 84 -16.19 -5.85 7.50
CA LEU A 84 -16.11 -6.65 6.26
C LEU A 84 -17.33 -7.55 6.06
N GLU A 85 -17.93 -8.03 7.14
CA GLU A 85 -19.08 -8.95 7.15
C GLU A 85 -20.26 -8.36 7.94
N PRO A 86 -20.81 -7.20 7.52
CA PRO A 86 -21.96 -6.64 8.19
C PRO A 86 -23.21 -7.50 7.96
N GLU A 87 -24.13 -7.52 8.92
CA GLU A 87 -25.41 -8.25 8.80
C GLU A 87 -26.21 -7.82 7.56
N THR A 88 -26.18 -6.51 7.27
CA THR A 88 -26.72 -5.93 6.05
C THR A 88 -25.58 -5.35 5.23
N PRO A 89 -25.45 -5.68 3.92
CA PRO A 89 -24.40 -5.11 3.08
C PRO A 89 -24.45 -3.58 3.06
N SER A 90 -23.32 -2.93 3.37
CA SER A 90 -23.22 -1.47 3.37
C SER A 90 -23.33 -0.90 1.95
N ALA A 91 -23.67 0.38 1.82
CA ALA A 91 -23.60 1.04 0.52
C ALA A 91 -22.16 1.05 0.00
N ALA A 92 -21.18 1.20 0.90
CA ALA A 92 -19.76 1.13 0.54
C ALA A 92 -19.37 -0.22 -0.09
N SER A 93 -19.83 -1.35 0.46
CA SER A 93 -19.51 -2.69 -0.07
C SER A 93 -20.19 -3.00 -1.42
N GLN A 94 -21.21 -2.23 -1.79
CA GLN A 94 -21.94 -2.41 -3.05
C GLN A 94 -21.48 -1.46 -4.16
N ASP A 95 -20.81 -0.36 -3.79
CA ASP A 95 -20.46 0.75 -4.68
C ASP A 95 -19.28 0.41 -5.61
N GLY A 96 -18.42 -0.54 -5.23
CA GLY A 96 -17.24 -0.96 -6.00
C GLY A 96 -17.51 -1.22 -7.48
N LYS A 97 -18.67 -1.79 -7.83
CA LYS A 97 -19.09 -2.08 -9.23
C LYS A 97 -19.14 -0.86 -10.15
N PHE A 98 -19.23 0.36 -9.60
CA PHE A 98 -19.31 1.58 -10.38
C PHE A 98 -17.95 2.13 -10.78
N PHE A 99 -16.89 1.81 -10.03
CA PHE A 99 -15.57 2.41 -10.24
C PHE A 99 -14.42 1.41 -10.29
N ALA A 100 -14.50 0.23 -9.67
CA ALA A 100 -13.40 -0.73 -9.57
C ALA A 100 -13.63 -1.99 -10.42
N ASP A 101 -12.54 -2.55 -10.93
CA ASP A 101 -12.47 -3.94 -11.43
C ASP A 101 -12.23 -4.88 -10.24
N GLU A 102 -13.29 -5.10 -9.46
CA GLU A 102 -13.22 -5.70 -8.11
C GLU A 102 -12.53 -7.07 -8.08
N ARG A 103 -12.64 -7.84 -9.17
CA ARG A 103 -12.04 -9.18 -9.28
C ARG A 103 -10.52 -9.17 -9.18
N THR A 104 -9.89 -8.05 -9.50
CA THR A 104 -8.43 -7.88 -9.58
C THR A 104 -7.80 -7.24 -8.33
N ASN A 105 -8.62 -6.94 -7.33
CA ASN A 105 -8.18 -6.31 -6.10
C ASN A 105 -7.10 -7.15 -5.40
N ILE A 106 -6.15 -6.48 -4.77
CA ILE A 106 -5.15 -7.11 -3.88
C ILE A 106 -5.40 -6.55 -2.49
N ILE A 107 -5.66 -7.45 -1.54
CA ILE A 107 -5.83 -7.09 -0.14
C ILE A 107 -4.64 -7.58 0.68
N VAL A 108 -4.14 -6.72 1.56
CA VAL A 108 -3.19 -7.09 2.61
C VAL A 108 -3.76 -6.60 3.93
N MET A 109 -4.17 -7.54 4.78
CA MET A 109 -4.41 -7.26 6.19
C MET A 109 -3.05 -7.28 6.90
N ALA A 110 -2.72 -6.23 7.64
CA ALA A 110 -1.39 -6.01 8.13
C ALA A 110 -1.33 -5.41 9.54
N GLU A 111 -0.21 -5.69 10.19
CA GLU A 111 0.30 -4.94 11.33
C GLU A 111 1.42 -4.01 10.84
N GLU A 112 1.44 -2.76 11.32
CA GLU A 112 2.45 -1.78 10.94
C GLU A 112 3.66 -1.83 11.87
N GLU A 113 4.84 -1.73 11.27
CA GLU A 113 6.10 -1.51 11.96
C GLU A 113 6.79 -0.27 11.37
N GLU A 114 7.04 0.73 12.20
CA GLU A 114 7.83 1.90 11.82
C GLU A 114 9.31 1.54 11.76
N ILE A 115 9.96 1.82 10.63
CA ILE A 115 11.39 1.58 10.43
C ILE A 115 12.13 2.91 10.63
N PRO A 116 13.12 2.98 11.54
CA PRO A 116 13.91 4.18 11.71
C PRO A 116 14.58 4.62 10.41
N VAL A 117 14.44 5.90 10.07
CA VAL A 117 15.11 6.51 8.92
C VAL A 117 16.14 7.54 9.37
N PRO A 118 17.19 7.82 8.59
CA PRO A 118 18.24 8.76 9.00
C PRO A 118 17.78 10.23 9.09
N GLN A 119 16.73 10.61 8.37
CA GLN A 119 16.27 12.00 8.24
C GLN A 119 14.74 12.08 8.39
N PRO A 120 14.17 11.79 9.59
CA PRO A 120 12.72 11.63 9.76
C PRO A 120 11.91 12.94 9.70
N CYS A 121 12.57 14.08 9.92
CA CYS A 121 11.91 15.40 9.93
C CYS A 121 12.30 16.18 8.66
N PRO A 122 11.33 16.65 7.85
CA PRO A 122 11.64 17.56 6.76
C PRO A 122 12.13 18.91 7.31
N SER A 123 13.18 19.47 6.73
CA SER A 123 13.61 20.86 7.00
C SER A 123 12.63 21.88 6.41
N PHE A 124 11.85 21.48 5.41
CA PHE A 124 10.83 22.29 4.73
C PHE A 124 9.78 21.36 4.10
N ASN A 125 8.49 21.60 4.39
CA ASN A 125 7.35 20.90 3.74
C ASN A 125 6.45 21.95 3.06
N PRO A 126 6.64 22.23 1.75
CA PRO A 126 5.95 23.32 1.05
C PRO A 126 4.43 23.17 0.84
N GLY A 127 3.76 22.27 1.55
CA GLY A 127 2.30 22.34 1.68
C GLY A 127 1.50 21.27 0.95
N LEU A 128 1.86 19.99 1.12
CA LEU A 128 0.93 18.87 0.92
C LEU A 128 0.91 17.88 2.09
N GLY A 129 1.88 17.93 3.01
CA GLY A 129 1.82 17.19 4.27
C GLY A 129 1.14 18.02 5.35
N ILE A 130 -0.11 17.70 5.68
CA ILE A 130 -0.87 18.28 6.81
C ILE A 130 -0.24 17.89 8.16
N VAL A 131 0.75 16.99 8.18
CA VAL A 131 1.37 16.39 9.36
C VAL A 131 2.89 16.37 9.22
N SER A 132 3.62 16.69 10.29
CA SER A 132 5.09 16.60 10.32
C SER A 132 5.56 15.17 9.99
N GLY A 133 6.63 15.04 9.19
CA GLY A 133 7.17 13.73 8.78
C GLY A 133 6.37 12.99 7.70
N VAL A 134 5.26 13.55 7.21
CA VAL A 134 4.48 13.00 6.09
C VAL A 134 4.82 13.83 4.85
N GLY A 135 5.84 13.40 4.11
CA GLY A 135 6.22 14.02 2.83
C GLY A 135 5.08 13.95 1.80
N ALA A 136 5.15 14.73 0.72
CA ALA A 136 4.07 14.81 -0.27
C ALA A 136 3.98 13.59 -1.21
N LEU A 137 5.07 12.83 -1.35
CA LEU A 137 5.11 11.60 -2.13
C LEU A 137 5.15 10.40 -1.18
N LYS A 138 4.15 9.52 -1.30
CA LYS A 138 4.16 8.19 -0.68
C LYS A 138 4.35 7.12 -1.73
N VAL A 139 5.29 6.21 -1.50
CA VAL A 139 5.56 5.07 -2.35
C VAL A 139 5.12 3.80 -1.66
N LEU A 140 4.20 3.05 -2.26
CA LEU A 140 3.77 1.74 -1.77
C LEU A 140 4.49 0.67 -2.57
N HIS A 141 5.42 -0.04 -1.93
CA HIS A 141 6.22 -1.10 -2.54
C HIS A 141 5.68 -2.47 -2.12
N TYR A 142 5.01 -3.13 -3.05
CA TYR A 142 4.53 -4.50 -2.91
C TYR A 142 5.65 -5.46 -3.27
N VAL A 143 6.23 -6.11 -2.26
CA VAL A 143 7.35 -7.02 -2.44
C VAL A 143 6.82 -8.44 -2.29
N MET A 144 6.83 -9.20 -3.40
CA MET A 144 6.45 -10.60 -3.40
C MET A 144 7.59 -11.43 -2.81
N ARG A 145 7.29 -12.25 -1.80
CA ARG A 145 8.26 -13.19 -1.24
C ARG A 145 8.65 -14.21 -2.30
N ASP A 146 9.93 -14.54 -2.36
CA ASP A 146 10.38 -15.65 -3.20
C ASP A 146 9.83 -16.98 -2.65
N GLU A 147 9.36 -17.86 -3.54
CA GLU A 147 8.69 -19.11 -3.13
C GLU A 147 9.61 -20.03 -2.30
N GLU A 148 10.92 -19.94 -2.50
CA GLU A 148 11.93 -20.72 -1.77
C GLU A 148 12.25 -20.16 -0.38
N VAL A 149 11.85 -18.92 -0.07
CA VAL A 149 12.14 -18.28 1.22
C VAL A 149 11.01 -18.54 2.20
N TYR A 150 11.31 -19.08 3.38
CA TYR A 150 10.31 -19.25 4.42
C TYR A 150 9.74 -17.90 4.87
N PRO A 151 8.43 -17.80 5.12
CA PRO A 151 7.83 -16.54 5.55
C PRO A 151 8.44 -15.95 6.82
N GLU A 152 8.92 -16.80 7.73
CA GLU A 152 9.55 -16.41 8.99
C GLU A 152 10.90 -15.71 8.76
N ASP A 153 11.62 -16.10 7.69
CA ASP A 153 12.91 -15.53 7.30
C ASP A 153 12.77 -14.30 6.39
N TYR A 154 11.66 -14.20 5.66
CA TYR A 154 11.43 -13.18 4.64
C TYR A 154 11.62 -11.74 5.15
N HIS A 155 11.02 -11.42 6.30
CA HIS A 155 11.14 -10.09 6.88
C HIS A 155 12.57 -9.80 7.35
N HIS A 156 13.27 -10.80 7.89
CA HIS A 156 14.68 -10.64 8.29
C HIS A 156 15.57 -10.37 7.08
N HIS A 157 15.36 -11.08 5.97
CA HIS A 157 16.08 -10.84 4.72
C HIS A 157 15.77 -9.46 4.15
N TRP A 158 14.51 -9.05 4.11
CA TRP A 158 14.15 -7.70 3.66
C TRP A 158 14.80 -6.61 4.52
N ARG A 159 14.84 -6.76 5.86
CA ARG A 159 15.48 -5.77 6.74
C ARG A 159 16.96 -5.57 6.42
N ARG A 160 17.70 -6.67 6.29
CA ARG A 160 19.12 -6.62 5.91
C ARG A 160 19.32 -6.00 4.52
N ALA A 161 18.46 -6.34 3.57
CA ALA A 161 18.50 -5.77 2.22
C ALA A 161 18.16 -4.27 2.22
N HIS A 162 17.18 -3.84 3.01
CA HIS A 162 16.79 -2.44 3.17
C HIS A 162 17.93 -1.59 3.74
N GLU A 163 18.58 -2.07 4.80
CA GLU A 163 19.74 -1.40 5.41
C GLU A 163 20.90 -1.25 4.41
N ALA A 164 21.27 -2.35 3.74
CA ALA A 164 22.32 -2.34 2.72
C ALA A 164 21.97 -1.42 1.54
N ALA A 165 20.70 -1.40 1.11
CA ALA A 165 20.25 -0.54 0.02
C ALA A 165 20.34 0.95 0.36
N LEU A 166 20.02 1.35 1.60
CA LEU A 166 20.19 2.72 2.05
C LEU A 166 21.66 3.13 2.22
N GLU A 167 22.56 2.20 2.54
CA GLU A 167 24.00 2.46 2.54
C GLU A 167 24.53 2.68 1.12
N GLN A 168 24.08 1.88 0.16
CA GLN A 168 24.50 1.94 -1.23
C GLN A 168 23.89 3.14 -2.00
N ALA A 169 22.71 3.62 -1.59
CA ALA A 169 21.98 4.71 -2.23
C ALA A 169 21.96 5.99 -1.35
N PRO A 170 23.04 6.80 -1.32
CA PRO A 170 23.15 7.96 -0.43
C PRO A 170 22.08 9.02 -0.69
N TYR A 171 21.63 9.19 -1.95
CA TYR A 171 20.54 10.09 -2.27
C TYR A 171 19.20 9.60 -1.69
N ALA A 172 18.89 8.30 -1.82
CA ALA A 172 17.72 7.70 -1.18
C ALA A 172 17.74 7.88 0.34
N ARG A 173 18.89 7.60 0.96
CA ARG A 173 19.13 7.76 2.39
C ARG A 173 18.89 9.20 2.87
N ALA A 174 19.31 10.18 2.07
CA ALA A 174 19.16 11.60 2.38
C ALA A 174 17.73 12.12 2.18
N MET A 175 16.92 11.49 1.31
CA MET A 175 15.58 11.95 0.95
C MET A 175 14.43 11.19 1.62
N LEU A 176 14.67 9.98 2.13
CA LEU A 176 13.67 9.17 2.82
C LEU A 176 13.31 9.80 4.18
N ARG A 177 12.03 10.12 4.38
CA ARG A 177 11.49 10.77 5.59
C ARG A 177 10.74 9.85 6.52
N ARG A 178 10.18 8.78 5.98
CA ARG A 178 9.44 7.81 6.76
C ARG A 178 9.45 6.47 6.05
N CYS A 179 9.52 5.39 6.81
CA CYS A 179 9.38 4.05 6.28
C CYS A 179 8.51 3.23 7.23
N VAL A 180 7.43 2.67 6.70
CA VAL A 180 6.53 1.79 7.45
C VAL A 180 6.39 0.49 6.71
N VAL A 181 6.65 -0.61 7.40
CA VAL A 181 6.43 -1.95 6.87
C VAL A 181 5.06 -2.43 7.34
N ASN A 182 4.22 -2.81 6.38
CA ASN A 182 2.93 -3.43 6.62
C ASN A 182 3.14 -4.94 6.50
N ARG A 183 3.32 -5.64 7.62
CA ARG A 183 3.54 -7.10 7.67
C ARG A 183 2.20 -7.81 7.65
N ARG A 184 2.01 -8.80 6.78
CA ARG A 184 0.75 -9.54 6.67
C ARG A 184 0.39 -10.15 8.02
N CYS A 185 -0.78 -9.78 8.53
CA CYS A 185 -1.34 -10.35 9.74
C CYS A 185 -1.90 -11.74 9.42
N ARG A 186 -1.58 -12.73 10.26
CA ARG A 186 -2.02 -14.13 10.10
C ARG A 186 -3.27 -14.48 10.92
N MET A 187 -3.92 -13.50 11.54
CA MET A 187 -5.15 -13.75 12.31
C MET A 187 -6.33 -14.23 11.45
N ASN A 188 -6.24 -14.12 10.12
CA ASN A 188 -7.22 -14.61 9.15
C ASN A 188 -6.51 -15.36 8.02
N ASP A 189 -6.09 -16.61 8.28
CA ASP A 189 -5.14 -17.35 7.43
C ASP A 189 -5.51 -17.42 5.94
N ASN A 190 -6.80 -17.39 5.59
CA ASN A 190 -7.27 -17.46 4.20
C ASN A 190 -7.76 -16.12 3.62
N ASP A 191 -7.72 -15.03 4.38
CA ASP A 191 -8.29 -13.72 4.01
C ASP A 191 -9.75 -13.81 3.55
N GLY A 192 -10.53 -14.81 4.01
CA GLY A 192 -11.83 -15.17 3.44
C GLY A 192 -12.85 -14.04 3.47
N ALA A 193 -12.97 -13.37 4.62
CA ALA A 193 -13.83 -12.19 4.79
C ALA A 193 -13.44 -11.07 3.79
N ALA A 194 -12.15 -10.78 3.65
CA ALA A 194 -11.67 -9.77 2.71
C ALA A 194 -11.88 -10.20 1.25
N ARG A 195 -11.60 -11.45 0.89
CA ARG A 195 -11.84 -12.01 -0.46
C ARG A 195 -13.30 -11.84 -0.88
N LYS A 196 -14.23 -12.16 0.02
CA LYS A 196 -15.66 -12.01 -0.21
C LYS A 196 -16.06 -10.54 -0.31
N HIS A 197 -15.64 -9.71 0.64
CA HIS A 197 -16.00 -8.29 0.68
C HIS A 197 -15.53 -7.52 -0.56
N PHE A 198 -14.28 -7.76 -0.98
CA PHE A 198 -13.66 -7.08 -2.13
C PHE A 198 -13.83 -7.83 -3.45
N LYS A 199 -14.60 -8.94 -3.46
CA LYS A 199 -14.96 -9.76 -4.62
C LYS A 199 -13.74 -10.24 -5.44
N MET A 200 -12.64 -10.54 -4.73
CA MET A 200 -11.39 -10.98 -5.34
C MET A 200 -11.53 -12.36 -5.98
N VAL A 201 -10.84 -12.57 -7.10
CA VAL A 201 -10.69 -13.88 -7.75
C VAL A 201 -9.21 -14.20 -7.80
N ASP A 202 -8.80 -15.23 -7.06
CA ASP A 202 -7.41 -15.72 -6.96
C ASP A 202 -6.34 -14.62 -6.81
N PRO A 203 -6.46 -13.74 -5.81
CA PRO A 203 -5.54 -12.62 -5.65
C PRO A 203 -4.13 -13.12 -5.28
N PRO A 204 -3.06 -12.44 -5.75
CA PRO A 204 -1.72 -12.69 -5.23
C PRO A 204 -1.66 -12.38 -3.74
N VAL A 205 -0.90 -13.17 -2.99
CA VAL A 205 -0.69 -12.99 -1.56
C VAL A 205 0.65 -12.30 -1.33
N TYR A 206 0.62 -11.09 -0.78
CA TYR A 206 1.81 -10.37 -0.38
C TYR A 206 2.00 -10.50 1.14
N ASP A 207 3.14 -11.01 1.57
CA ASP A 207 3.51 -11.06 2.99
C ASP A 207 3.90 -9.67 3.53
N MET A 208 4.16 -8.70 2.64
CA MET A 208 4.62 -7.37 3.04
C MET A 208 4.32 -6.28 2.00
N VAL A 209 3.98 -5.10 2.48
CA VAL A 209 4.00 -3.85 1.71
C VAL A 209 4.84 -2.80 2.46
N ALA A 210 5.87 -2.26 1.83
CA ALA A 210 6.70 -1.22 2.42
C ALA A 210 6.27 0.16 1.91
N ALA A 211 5.84 1.04 2.81
CA ALA A 211 5.47 2.41 2.53
C ALA A 211 6.65 3.34 2.81
N HIS A 212 7.01 4.18 1.84
CA HIS A 212 8.12 5.14 1.93
C HIS A 212 7.59 6.55 1.68
N TRP A 213 8.00 7.53 2.50
CA TRP A 213 7.63 8.93 2.28
C TRP A 213 8.84 9.77 1.90
N PHE A 214 8.64 10.65 0.93
CA PHE A 214 9.59 11.64 0.44
C PHE A 214 8.92 13.00 0.37
N ASP A 215 9.70 14.08 0.49
CA ASP A 215 9.15 15.44 0.56
C ASP A 215 8.30 15.80 -0.65
N THR A 216 8.66 15.34 -1.85
CA THR A 216 8.02 15.75 -3.10
C THR A 216 8.22 14.72 -4.22
N MET A 217 7.47 14.88 -5.33
CA MET A 217 7.50 13.97 -6.48
C MET A 217 8.84 13.97 -7.21
N GLU A 218 9.60 15.06 -7.16
CA GLU A 218 10.94 15.20 -7.72
C GLU A 218 11.94 14.22 -7.07
N HIS A 219 11.61 13.69 -5.88
CA HIS A 219 12.40 12.66 -5.19
C HIS A 219 12.06 11.23 -5.64
N ALA A 220 11.20 11.02 -6.65
CA ALA A 220 10.94 9.68 -7.21
C ALA A 220 12.24 8.96 -7.64
N GLY A 221 13.23 9.71 -8.15
CA GLY A 221 14.56 9.16 -8.48
C GLY A 221 15.34 8.62 -7.27
N ALA A 222 15.08 9.16 -6.07
CA ALA A 222 15.68 8.66 -4.83
C ALA A 222 15.16 7.26 -4.52
N PHE A 223 13.85 7.04 -4.66
CA PHE A 223 13.25 5.72 -4.52
C PHE A 223 13.73 4.73 -5.59
N ARG A 224 13.95 5.19 -6.83
CA ARG A 224 14.51 4.35 -7.91
C ARG A 224 15.89 3.79 -7.55
N GLN A 225 16.80 4.64 -7.07
CA GLN A 225 18.14 4.19 -6.64
C GLN A 225 18.04 3.19 -5.48
N TYR A 226 17.12 3.41 -4.53
CA TYR A 226 16.86 2.47 -3.45
C TYR A 226 16.41 1.10 -3.98
N VAL A 227 15.44 1.06 -4.91
CA VAL A 227 14.96 -0.21 -5.48
C VAL A 227 16.05 -0.93 -6.25
N GLU A 228 16.87 -0.23 -7.03
CA GLU A 228 17.99 -0.82 -7.76
C GLU A 228 19.02 -1.43 -6.79
N ALA A 229 19.36 -0.71 -5.71
CA ALA A 229 20.24 -1.24 -4.66
C ALA A 229 19.62 -2.45 -3.95
N LEU A 230 18.33 -2.38 -3.60
CA LEU A 230 17.60 -3.48 -2.96
C LEU A 230 17.54 -4.73 -3.85
N GLN A 231 17.33 -4.57 -5.15
CA GLN A 231 17.31 -5.66 -6.14
C GLN A 231 18.70 -6.27 -6.35
N SER A 232 19.77 -5.49 -6.14
CA SER A 232 21.15 -5.96 -6.24
C SER A 232 21.65 -6.72 -4.99
N PHE A 233 20.82 -6.81 -3.93
CA PHE A 233 21.22 -7.49 -2.70
C PHE A 233 21.50 -8.98 -2.95
N PRO A 234 22.65 -9.53 -2.50
CA PRO A 234 23.08 -10.88 -2.88
C PRO A 234 22.16 -12.01 -2.44
N THR A 235 21.45 -11.84 -1.32
CA THR A 235 20.50 -12.83 -0.83
C THR A 235 19.17 -12.65 -1.55
N ARG A 236 18.77 -13.68 -2.30
CA ARG A 236 17.45 -13.72 -2.92
C ARG A 236 16.37 -13.88 -1.85
N PHE A 237 15.46 -12.93 -1.78
CA PHE A 237 14.33 -12.97 -0.82
C PHE A 237 12.99 -12.58 -1.44
N ALA A 238 13.00 -11.96 -2.62
CA ALA A 238 11.82 -11.46 -3.30
C ALA A 238 11.75 -11.97 -4.74
N ASP A 239 10.54 -12.26 -5.21
CA ASP A 239 10.22 -12.39 -6.62
C ASP A 239 9.96 -11.00 -7.21
N TRP A 240 11.01 -10.42 -7.79
CA TRP A 240 10.93 -9.08 -8.38
C TRP A 240 10.00 -9.02 -9.60
N SER A 241 9.76 -10.15 -10.29
CA SER A 241 8.84 -10.18 -11.45
C SER A 241 7.38 -9.99 -11.02
N ARG A 242 7.05 -10.39 -9.79
CA ARG A 242 5.73 -10.25 -9.17
C ARG A 242 5.67 -9.09 -8.16
N SER A 243 6.76 -8.35 -8.02
CA SER A 243 6.83 -7.16 -7.18
C SER A 243 6.53 -5.92 -8.01
N PHE A 244 6.00 -4.89 -7.36
CA PHE A 244 5.72 -3.62 -8.01
C PHE A 244 5.70 -2.49 -6.99
N TYR A 245 5.82 -1.26 -7.45
CA TYR A 245 5.66 -0.10 -6.59
C TYR A 245 4.79 0.97 -7.25
N LEU A 246 4.14 1.76 -6.41
CA LEU A 246 3.22 2.82 -6.82
C LEU A 246 3.65 4.13 -6.19
N TYR A 247 3.83 5.16 -7.02
CA TYR A 247 3.92 6.54 -6.58
C TYR A 247 2.51 7.08 -6.34
N THR A 248 2.26 7.59 -5.14
CA THR A 248 0.92 7.96 -4.71
C THR A 248 0.86 9.30 -4.02
N ARG A 249 -0.32 9.91 -4.09
CA ARG A 249 -0.73 11.05 -3.27
C ARG A 249 -1.75 10.57 -2.25
N GLU A 250 -1.54 10.92 -0.98
CA GLU A 250 -2.47 10.59 0.10
C GLU A 250 -3.67 11.55 0.09
N VAL A 251 -4.87 10.97 0.22
CA VAL A 251 -6.16 11.66 0.30
C VAL A 251 -6.88 11.16 1.54
N PRO A 252 -6.85 11.91 2.64
CA PRO A 252 -7.54 11.53 3.86
C PRO A 252 -9.06 11.63 3.67
N ILE A 253 -9.77 10.54 3.95
CA ILE A 253 -11.23 10.48 3.86
C ILE A 253 -11.88 10.54 5.24
N VAL A 254 -11.34 9.75 6.17
CA VAL A 254 -11.69 9.73 7.59
C VAL A 254 -10.40 9.91 8.37
N ARG A 255 -10.31 10.97 9.17
CA ARG A 255 -9.26 11.17 10.17
C ARG A 255 -9.92 11.66 11.45
N ASP A 256 -9.99 10.78 12.44
CA ASP A 256 -10.05 11.28 13.81
C ASP A 256 -8.61 11.56 14.23
N THR A 257 -8.18 12.80 14.11
CA THR A 257 -6.89 13.19 14.67
C THR A 257 -7.09 13.40 16.18
N PRO A 258 -6.39 12.69 17.07
CA PRO A 258 -5.91 13.35 18.28
C PRO A 258 -4.80 14.32 17.83
N PHE A 259 -5.00 15.61 18.11
CA PHE A 259 -3.93 16.61 18.01
C PHE A 259 -2.81 16.32 19.00
#